data_AF-A0A956JV85-F1
#
_entry.id   AF-A0A956JV85-F1
#
_cell.length_a   1.000
_cell.length_b   1.000
_cell.length_c   1.000
_cell.angle_alpha   90.00
_cell.angle_beta   90.00
_cell.angle_gamma   90.00
#
_symmetry.space_group_name_H-M   'P 1'
#
loop_
_entity.id
_entity.type
_entity.pdbx_description
1 polymer ?
#
loop_
_entity_poly.entity_id
_entity_poly.type
_entity_poly.pdbx_seq_one_letter_code
_entity_poly.pdbx_strand_id
1 'polypeptide(L)'
;ELDWAAVEQVAAAAGLAGATATAATLERVEIEIKYEGYLKRTASEAARAARADDARLPDDLDYAAIPGLSREIVEKLTAQRPRSVGQAARISGVTPVAVQILLTHLALTRRRRADVSSSP
;
A
#
# COMPACT_ATOMS: atom_id res chain seq x y z
N GLU A 1 -14.46 -25.63 6.74
CA GLU A 1 -15.85 -25.92 6.33
C GLU A 1 -16.66 -24.64 6.46
N LEU A 2 -17.50 -24.33 5.48
CA LEU A 2 -18.47 -23.24 5.61
C LEU A 2 -19.60 -23.69 6.54
N ASP A 3 -19.92 -22.85 7.52
CA ASP A 3 -21.09 -23.04 8.38
C ASP A 3 -22.35 -22.72 7.59
N TRP A 4 -22.96 -23.75 7.01
CA TRP A 4 -24.18 -23.64 6.23
C TRP A 4 -25.37 -23.13 7.04
N ALA A 5 -25.37 -23.26 8.37
CA ALA A 5 -26.42 -22.72 9.23
C ALA A 5 -26.34 -21.18 9.34
N ALA A 6 -25.12 -20.62 9.36
CA ALA A 6 -24.90 -19.18 9.31
C ALA A 6 -25.31 -18.58 7.94
N VAL A 7 -25.07 -19.32 6.85
CA VAL A 7 -25.48 -18.91 5.50
C VAL A 7 -27.00 -18.86 5.38
N GLU A 8 -27.73 -19.84 5.92
CA GLU A 8 -29.20 -19.83 5.95
C GLU A 8 -29.77 -18.68 6.77
N GLN A 9 -29.20 -18.36 7.93
CA GLN A 9 -29.65 -17.21 8.73
C GLN A 9 -29.46 -15.88 7.99
N VAL A 10 -28.33 -15.70 7.31
CA VAL A 10 -28.06 -14.48 6.53
C VAL A 10 -28.98 -14.40 5.31
N ALA A 11 -29.23 -15.51 4.62
CA ALA A 11 -30.17 -15.56 3.49
C ALA A 11 -31.61 -15.28 3.92
N ALA A 12 -32.04 -15.82 5.07
CA ALA A 12 -33.36 -15.54 5.63
C ALA A 12 -33.51 -14.08 6.05
N ALA A 13 -32.51 -13.49 6.71
CA ALA A 13 -32.50 -12.08 7.10
C ALA A 13 -32.51 -11.11 5.90
N ALA A 14 -31.93 -11.52 4.77
CA ALA A 14 -31.95 -10.78 3.51
C ALA A 14 -33.24 -10.98 2.68
N GLY A 15 -34.21 -11.76 3.17
CA GLY A 15 -35.46 -12.06 2.45
C GLY A 15 -35.28 -13.01 1.26
N LEU A 16 -34.17 -13.73 1.19
CA LEU A 16 -33.81 -14.67 0.12
C LEU A 16 -34.19 -16.13 0.46
N ALA A 17 -34.96 -16.34 1.54
CA ALA A 17 -35.44 -17.66 1.94
C ALA A 17 -36.26 -18.30 0.80
N GLY A 18 -35.71 -19.33 0.16
CA GLY A 18 -36.33 -20.02 -0.98
C GLY A 18 -35.86 -19.57 -2.37
N ALA A 19 -34.93 -18.63 -2.48
CA ALA A 19 -34.31 -18.29 -3.76
C ALA A 19 -33.42 -19.45 -4.23
N THR A 20 -33.83 -20.14 -5.30
CA THR A 20 -32.96 -21.10 -5.99
C THR A 20 -31.83 -20.32 -6.65
N ALA A 21 -30.66 -20.31 -6.01
CA ALA A 21 -29.45 -19.76 -6.60
C ALA A 21 -29.14 -20.55 -7.88
N THR A 22 -29.31 -19.91 -9.04
CA THR A 22 -28.98 -20.54 -10.32
C THR A 22 -27.46 -20.76 -10.39
N ALA A 23 -27.03 -21.77 -11.15
CA ALA A 23 -25.60 -22.05 -11.33
C ALA A 23 -24.81 -20.81 -11.78
N ALA A 24 -25.41 -19.96 -12.63
CA ALA A 24 -24.83 -18.68 -13.06
C ALA A 24 -24.68 -17.66 -11.92
N THR A 25 -25.60 -17.63 -10.96
CA THR A 25 -25.52 -16.74 -9.78
C THR A 25 -24.41 -17.21 -8.83
N LEU A 26 -24.30 -18.52 -8.60
CA LEU A 26 -23.24 -19.10 -7.76
C LEU A 26 -21.85 -18.90 -8.37
N GLU A 27 -21.71 -19.08 -9.69
CA GLU A 27 -20.47 -18.81 -10.42
C GLU A 27 -20.06 -17.33 -10.33
N ARG A 28 -21.02 -16.41 -10.46
CA ARG A 28 -20.77 -14.96 -10.33
C ARG A 28 -20.28 -14.59 -8.93
N VAL A 29 -20.93 -15.12 -7.90
CA VAL A 29 -20.57 -14.91 -6.49
C VAL A 29 -19.20 -15.51 -6.20
N GLU A 30 -18.88 -16.69 -6.75
CA GLU A 30 -17.56 -17.30 -6.62
C GLU A 30 -16.46 -16.45 -7.29
N ILE A 31 -16.72 -15.91 -8.47
CA ILE A 31 -15.83 -14.96 -9.15
C ILE A 31 -15.65 -13.71 -8.28
N GLU A 32 -16.73 -13.07 -7.84
CA GLU A 32 -16.64 -11.86 -7.01
C GLU A 32 -15.83 -12.10 -5.73
N ILE A 33 -16.10 -13.18 -5.00
CA ILE A 33 -15.38 -13.52 -3.77
C ILE A 33 -13.90 -13.82 -4.05
N LYS A 34 -13.59 -14.57 -5.11
CA LYS A 34 -12.19 -14.89 -5.47
C LYS A 34 -11.41 -13.65 -5.91
N TYR A 35 -12.04 -12.73 -6.62
CA TYR A 35 -11.38 -11.54 -7.16
C TYR A 35 -11.38 -10.35 -6.21
N GLU A 36 -12.27 -10.28 -5.22
CA GLU A 36 -12.29 -9.20 -4.23
C GLU A 36 -10.96 -9.10 -3.46
N GLY A 37 -10.38 -10.25 -3.09
CA GLY A 37 -9.08 -10.30 -2.42
C GLY A 37 -7.93 -9.79 -3.30
N TYR A 38 -7.96 -10.12 -4.60
CA TYR A 38 -6.96 -9.63 -5.56
C TYR A 38 -7.10 -8.13 -5.81
N LEU A 39 -8.33 -7.65 -6.03
CA LEU A 39 -8.63 -6.23 -6.24
C LEU A 39 -8.21 -5.37 -5.04
N LYS A 40 -8.45 -5.83 -3.80
CA LYS A 40 -8.00 -5.15 -2.58
C LYS A 40 -6.47 -5.03 -2.52
N ARG A 41 -5.74 -6.07 -2.95
CA ARG A 41 -4.27 -6.07 -2.96
C ARG A 41 -3.72 -5.11 -4.01
N THR A 42 -4.24 -5.18 -5.23
CA THR A 42 -3.86 -4.29 -6.33
C THR A 42 -4.20 -2.82 -6.03
N ALA A 43 -5.34 -2.57 -5.40
CA ALA A 43 -5.71 -1.21 -4.96
C ALA A 43 -4.76 -0.67 -3.88
N SER A 44 -4.33 -1.51 -2.92
CA SER A 44 -3.34 -1.15 -1.90
C SER A 44 -1.97 -0.83 -2.50
N GLU A 45 -1.54 -1.61 -3.49
CA GLU A 45 -0.29 -1.38 -4.24
C GLU A 45 -0.37 -0.08 -5.07
N ALA A 46 -1.49 0.15 -5.76
CA ALA A 46 -1.73 1.39 -6.49
C ALA A 46 -1.72 2.62 -5.57
N ALA A 47 -2.35 2.53 -4.39
CA ALA A 47 -2.34 3.62 -3.41
C ALA A 47 -0.93 3.90 -2.86
N ARG A 48 -0.10 2.87 -2.66
CA ARG A 48 1.30 3.04 -2.27
C ARG A 48 2.13 3.68 -3.38
N ALA A 49 1.93 3.25 -4.62
CA ALA A 49 2.61 3.82 -5.79
C ALA A 49 2.26 5.31 -5.97
N ALA A 50 0.98 5.67 -5.88
CA ALA A 50 0.53 7.05 -5.97
C ALA A 50 1.16 7.94 -4.88
N ARG A 51 1.19 7.48 -3.62
CA ARG A 51 1.85 8.19 -2.52
C ARG A 51 3.35 8.39 -2.75
N ALA A 52 4.01 7.43 -3.39
CA ALA A 52 5.43 7.52 -3.70
C ALA A 52 5.71 8.57 -4.78
N ASP A 53 4.92 8.59 -5.85
CA ASP A 53 5.09 9.56 -6.95
C ASP A 53 4.98 11.02 -6.47
N ASP A 54 4.05 11.32 -5.57
CA ASP A 54 3.85 12.67 -5.02
C ASP A 54 4.86 13.07 -3.91
N ALA A 55 5.54 12.10 -3.31
CA ALA A 55 6.44 12.34 -2.19
C ALA A 55 7.79 12.90 -2.67
N ARG A 56 7.92 14.23 -2.62
CA ARG A 56 9.19 14.92 -2.92
C ARG A 56 10.28 14.61 -1.90
N LEU A 57 11.48 14.39 -2.40
CA LEU A 57 12.71 14.23 -1.61
C LEU A 57 13.44 15.59 -1.59
N PRO A 58 13.96 16.04 -0.42
CA PRO A 58 14.83 17.21 -0.35
C PRO A 58 16.12 17.02 -1.16
N ASP A 59 16.59 18.07 -1.82
CA ASP A 59 17.82 18.02 -2.64
C ASP A 59 19.09 17.79 -1.79
N ASP A 60 19.03 18.19 -0.52
CA ASP A 60 20.08 18.06 0.50
C ASP A 60 19.93 16.80 1.36
N LEU A 61 19.03 15.88 1.02
CA LEU A 61 18.80 14.67 1.79
C LEU A 61 20.05 13.79 1.82
N ASP A 62 20.56 13.53 3.03
CA ASP A 62 21.62 12.55 3.26
C ASP A 62 21.04 11.15 3.40
N TYR A 63 21.12 10.35 2.33
CA TYR A 63 20.66 8.96 2.32
C TYR A 63 21.44 8.06 3.29
N ALA A 64 22.71 8.37 3.58
CA ALA A 64 23.52 7.59 4.50
C ALA A 64 23.07 7.76 5.96
N ALA A 65 22.41 8.88 6.27
CA ALA A 65 21.83 9.15 7.59
C ALA A 65 20.47 8.46 7.82
N ILE A 66 19.89 7.80 6.80
CA ILE A 66 18.57 7.16 6.91
C ILE A 66 18.74 5.70 7.41
N PRO A 67 18.25 5.38 8.63
CA PRO A 67 18.37 4.04 9.17
C PRO A 67 17.59 3.01 8.33
N GLY A 68 18.20 1.84 8.14
CA GLY A 68 17.59 0.70 7.43
C GLY A 68 17.83 0.67 5.92
N LEU A 69 18.40 1.72 5.32
CA LEU A 69 18.90 1.63 3.95
C LEU A 69 20.21 0.84 3.92
N SER A 70 20.34 -0.09 2.97
CA SER A 70 21.60 -0.80 2.76
C SER A 70 22.62 0.10 2.04
N ARG A 71 23.92 -0.23 2.15
CA ARG A 71 24.98 0.53 1.44
C ARG A 71 24.74 0.63 -0.06
N GLU A 72 24.35 -0.47 -0.70
CA GLU A 72 24.06 -0.50 -2.14
C GLU A 72 22.92 0.48 -2.51
N ILE A 73 21.87 0.54 -1.68
CA ILE A 73 20.75 1.46 -1.90
C ILE A 73 21.20 2.90 -1.69
N VAL A 74 21.94 3.18 -0.63
CA VAL A 74 22.50 4.52 -0.35
C VAL A 74 23.36 4.97 -1.53
N GLU A 75 24.25 4.13 -2.04
CA GLU A 75 25.09 4.42 -3.20
C GLU A 75 24.26 4.75 -4.45
N LYS A 76 23.25 3.93 -4.77
CA LYS A 76 22.35 4.16 -5.91
C LYS A 76 21.56 5.46 -5.79
N LEU A 77 20.96 5.72 -4.63
CA LEU A 77 20.16 6.92 -4.39
C LEU A 77 21.04 8.18 -4.39
N THR A 78 22.24 8.09 -3.83
CA THR A 78 23.21 9.21 -3.82
C THR A 78 23.73 9.52 -5.22
N ALA A 79 23.97 8.50 -6.04
CA ALA A 79 24.44 8.67 -7.41
C ALA A 79 23.35 9.28 -8.32
N GLN A 80 22.10 8.83 -8.20
CA GLN A 80 21.02 9.27 -9.09
C GLN A 80 20.26 10.51 -8.60
N ARG A 81 20.32 10.81 -7.29
CA ARG A 81 19.62 11.93 -6.64
C ARG A 81 18.17 12.11 -7.13
N PRO A 82 17.30 11.11 -6.87
CA PRO A 82 15.90 11.21 -7.26
C PRO A 82 15.20 12.39 -6.54
N ARG A 83 14.35 13.10 -7.27
CA ARG A 83 13.55 14.24 -6.77
C ARG A 83 12.27 13.82 -6.04
N SER A 84 11.85 12.56 -6.23
CA SER A 84 10.69 11.97 -5.55
C SER A 84 10.94 10.52 -5.20
N VAL A 85 10.16 10.02 -4.23
CA VAL A 85 10.19 8.60 -3.85
C VAL A 85 9.76 7.71 -5.02
N GLY A 86 8.82 8.16 -5.85
CA GLY A 86 8.40 7.45 -7.04
C GLY A 86 9.50 7.34 -8.10
N GLN A 87 10.34 8.37 -8.24
CA GLN A 87 11.54 8.27 -9.07
C GLN A 87 12.55 7.28 -8.46
N ALA A 88 12.76 7.33 -7.14
CA ALA A 88 13.63 6.39 -6.44
C ALA A 88 13.19 4.93 -6.62
N ALA A 89 11.87 4.67 -6.60
CA ALA A 89 11.30 3.33 -6.80
C ALA A 89 11.57 2.72 -8.19
N ARG A 90 11.84 3.56 -9.21
CA ARG A 90 12.16 3.11 -10.58
C ARG A 90 13.65 2.84 -10.78
N ILE A 91 14.49 3.17 -9.80
CA ILE A 91 15.92 2.90 -9.87
C ILE A 91 16.16 1.39 -9.77
N SER A 92 16.94 0.85 -10.72
CA SER A 92 17.23 -0.58 -10.77
C SER A 92 17.87 -1.09 -9.47
N GLY A 93 17.23 -2.10 -8.88
CA GLY A 93 17.64 -2.70 -7.61
C GLY A 93 17.31 -1.87 -6.38
N VAL A 94 16.52 -0.79 -6.49
CA VAL A 94 15.82 -0.24 -5.34
C VAL A 94 14.63 -1.13 -5.00
N THR A 95 14.57 -1.58 -3.76
CA THR A 95 13.55 -2.54 -3.30
C THR A 95 12.31 -1.84 -2.75
N PRO A 96 11.14 -2.51 -2.72
CA PRO A 96 9.94 -1.97 -2.08
C PRO A 96 10.15 -1.60 -0.60
N VAL A 97 11.03 -2.31 0.10
CA VAL A 97 11.38 -2.01 1.50
C VAL A 97 12.11 -0.66 1.59
N ALA A 98 13.07 -0.39 0.70
CA ALA A 98 13.76 0.90 0.67
C ALA A 98 12.78 2.07 0.39
N VAL A 99 11.83 1.88 -0.52
CA VAL A 99 10.76 2.86 -0.79
C VAL A 99 9.95 3.15 0.47
N GLN A 100 9.58 2.11 1.23
CA GLN A 100 8.84 2.27 2.48
C GLN A 100 9.65 3.02 3.55
N ILE A 101 10.96 2.76 3.64
CA ILE A 101 11.86 3.47 4.56
C ILE A 101 11.90 4.97 4.21
N LEU A 102 12.02 5.34 2.93
CA LEU A 102 11.99 6.73 2.49
C LEU A 102 10.67 7.42 2.85
N LEU A 103 9.52 6.78 2.59
CA LEU A 103 8.20 7.32 2.95
C LEU A 103 8.06 7.55 4.46
N THR A 104 8.50 6.59 5.27
CA THR A 104 8.46 6.69 6.73
C THR A 104 9.38 7.80 7.23
N HIS A 105 10.61 7.89 6.70
CA HIS A 105 11.54 8.97 7.04
C HIS A 105 10.94 10.35 6.77
N LEU A 106 10.36 10.55 5.59
CA LEU A 106 9.69 11.81 5.24
C LEU A 106 8.51 12.14 6.18
N ALA A 107 7.70 11.13 6.54
CA ALA A 107 6.59 11.32 7.46
C ALA A 107 7.05 11.76 8.86
N LEU A 108 8.12 11.16 9.38
CA LEU A 108 8.70 11.51 10.69
C LEU A 108 9.31 12.92 10.68
N THR A 109 10.04 13.27 9.62
CA THR A 109 10.66 14.61 9.49
C THR A 109 9.60 15.71 9.41
N ARG A 110 8.47 15.47 8.73
CA ARG A 110 7.33 16.42 8.69
C ARG A 110 6.69 16.60 10.07
N ARG A 111 6.51 15.51 10.83
CA ARG A 111 5.95 15.59 12.19
C ARG A 111 6.84 16.39 13.14
N ARG A 112 8.15 16.13 13.15
CA ARG A 112 9.10 16.91 13.98
C ARG A 112 9.08 18.41 13.66
N ARG A 113 8.98 18.78 12.37
CA ARG A 113 8.85 20.21 12.00
C ARG A 113 7.56 20.83 12.51
N ALA A 114 6.44 20.10 12.45
CA ALA A 114 5.17 20.58 12.97
C ALA A 114 5.24 20.83 14.50
N ASP A 115 5.81 19.90 15.27
CA ASP A 115 5.96 20.03 16.73
C ASP A 115 6.89 21.19 17.15
N VAL A 116 7.95 21.45 16.38
CA VAL A 116 8.85 22.59 16.63
C VAL A 116 8.16 23.92 16.30
N SER A 117 7.29 23.95 15.29
CA SER A 117 6.54 25.17 14.92
C SER A 117 5.35 25.48 15.84
N SER A 118 4.93 24.52 16.67
CA SER A 118 3.80 24.65 17.61
C SER A 118 4.24 24.83 19.07
N SER A 119 5.56 24.89 19.35
CA SER A 119 6.07 25.31 20.66
C SER A 119 6.19 26.84 20.72
N PRO A 120 5.63 27.50 21.75
CA PRO A 120 5.60 28.96 21.89
C PRO A 120 6.96 29.58 22.27
#